data_AF-A0A5N6LBQ8-F1
#
_entry.id   AF-A0A5N6LBQ8-F1
#
_cell.length_a   1.000
_cell.length_b   1.000
_cell.length_c   1.000
_cell.angle_alpha   90.00
_cell.angle_beta   90.00
_cell.angle_gamma   90.00
#
_symmetry.space_group_name_H-M   'P 1'
#
loop_
_entity.id
_entity.type
_entity.pdbx_description
1 polymer ?
#
loop_
_entity_poly.entity_id
_entity_poly.type
_entity_poly.pdbx_seq_one_letter_code
_entity_poly.pdbx_strand_id
1 'polypeptide(L)'
;MELPNKDDGTIIGDATEVAKALEIIRSKGPSLGLELNIKKTEVIWPSCNGVKTKSGLFPVGIGRPELGVKLLGGAVSRDVGFISSLAIHRASKAVDLMRSLTRLCDP
;
A
#
# COMPACT_ATOMS: atom_id res chain seq x y z
N MET A 1 -12.81 22.34 -12.96
CA MET A 1 -12.71 20.88 -13.10
C MET A 1 -11.37 20.50 -12.49
N GLU A 2 -11.35 20.20 -11.19
CA GLU A 2 -10.13 19.74 -10.54
C GLU A 2 -9.89 18.29 -10.97
N LEU A 3 -8.71 18.04 -11.54
CA LEU A 3 -8.25 16.67 -11.77
C LEU A 3 -8.17 15.99 -10.40
N PRO A 4 -8.63 14.73 -10.25
CA PRO A 4 -8.50 14.01 -8.99
C PRO A 4 -7.02 13.97 -8.60
N ASN A 5 -6.69 14.54 -7.45
CA ASN A 5 -5.33 14.63 -6.95
C ASN A 5 -4.81 13.22 -6.66
N LYS A 6 -3.99 12.67 -7.56
CA LYS A 6 -3.43 11.33 -7.44
C LYS A 6 -2.09 11.42 -6.72
N ASP A 7 -2.17 11.49 -5.39
CA ASP A 7 -0.99 11.55 -4.52
C ASP A 7 -0.35 10.17 -4.26
N ASP A 8 -1.07 9.07 -4.56
CA ASP A 8 -0.60 7.71 -4.31
C ASP A 8 0.26 7.17 -5.47
N GLY A 9 1.57 7.02 -5.20
CA GLY A 9 2.55 6.40 -6.10
C GLY A 9 3.02 5.03 -5.60
N THR A 10 3.49 4.18 -6.52
CA THR A 10 4.08 2.86 -6.17
C THR A 10 5.33 2.61 -7.01
N ILE A 11 6.39 2.15 -6.36
CA ILE A 11 7.68 1.84 -6.98
C ILE A 11 7.98 0.37 -6.71
N ILE A 12 8.35 -0.37 -7.75
CA ILE A 12 8.66 -1.81 -7.68
C ILE A 12 10.04 -2.01 -8.31
N GLY A 13 10.93 -2.72 -7.62
CA GLY A 13 12.30 -2.97 -8.08
C GLY A 13 13.14 -3.69 -7.02
N ASP A 14 14.45 -3.76 -7.26
CA ASP A 14 15.39 -4.25 -6.24
C ASP A 14 15.37 -3.36 -4.99
N ALA A 15 15.72 -3.93 -3.83
CA ALA A 15 15.68 -3.21 -2.56
C ALA A 15 16.57 -1.98 -2.52
N THR A 16 17.75 -2.09 -3.11
CA THR A 16 18.70 -0.98 -3.16
C THR A 16 18.25 0.10 -4.13
N GLU A 17 17.60 -0.28 -5.24
CA GLU A 17 17.06 0.67 -6.22
C GLU A 17 15.83 1.41 -5.68
N VAL A 18 14.91 0.69 -5.02
CA VAL A 18 13.74 1.30 -4.37
C VAL A 18 14.18 2.24 -3.25
N ALA A 19 15.19 1.88 -2.46
CA ALA A 19 15.74 2.76 -1.43
C ALA A 19 16.36 4.04 -2.02
N LYS A 20 17.14 3.93 -3.10
CA LYS A 20 17.69 5.10 -3.83
C LYS A 20 16.59 5.99 -4.39
N ALA A 21 15.56 5.40 -5.00
CA ALA A 21 14.42 6.15 -5.53
C ALA A 21 13.69 6.91 -4.42
N LEU A 22 13.48 6.26 -3.27
CA LEU A 22 12.87 6.90 -2.09
C LEU A 22 13.72 8.07 -1.57
N GLU A 23 15.04 7.93 -1.54
CA GLU A 23 15.96 8.99 -1.15
C GLU A 23 15.93 10.18 -2.11
N ILE A 24 15.86 9.93 -3.42
CA ILE A 24 15.71 10.97 -4.44
C ILE A 24 14.38 11.71 -4.24
N ILE A 25 13.28 11.00 -4.02
CA ILE A 25 11.96 11.61 -3.77
C ILE A 25 12.00 12.45 -2.49
N ARG A 26 12.60 11.94 -1.42
CA ARG A 26 12.72 12.67 -0.15
C ARG A 26 13.60 13.92 -0.27
N SER A 27 14.68 13.86 -1.05
CA SER A 27 15.62 14.98 -1.19
C SER A 27 15.17 16.03 -2.20
N LYS A 28 14.60 15.62 -3.34
CA LYS A 28 14.15 16.54 -4.40
C LYS A 28 12.70 16.99 -4.23
N GLY A 29 11.84 16.16 -3.63
CA GLY A 29 10.43 16.47 -3.39
C GLY A 29 10.20 17.85 -2.78
N PRO A 30 10.90 18.24 -1.70
CA PRO A 30 10.67 19.54 -1.06
C PRO A 30 10.88 20.74 -1.99
N SER A 31 11.84 20.68 -2.93
CA SER A 31 12.04 21.74 -3.93
C SER A 31 10.89 21.88 -4.94
N LEU A 32 10.03 20.87 -5.03
CA LEU A 32 8.82 20.84 -5.85
C LEU A 32 7.54 21.08 -5.02
N GLY A 33 7.68 21.40 -3.72
CA GLY A 33 6.55 21.52 -2.79
C GLY A 33 5.94 20.18 -2.36
N LEU A 34 6.63 19.06 -2.58
CA LEU A 34 6.16 17.72 -2.24
C LEU A 34 6.91 17.19 -1.02
N GLU A 35 6.17 16.79 0.02
CA GLU A 35 6.74 16.16 1.21
C GLU A 35 6.34 14.68 1.28
N LEU A 36 7.34 13.81 1.37
CA LEU A 36 7.11 12.38 1.50
C LEU A 36 6.63 12.04 2.92
N ASN A 37 5.39 11.57 3.04
CA ASN A 37 4.84 11.12 4.31
C ASN A 37 5.36 9.72 4.68
N ILE A 38 6.45 9.68 5.45
CA ILE A 38 7.08 8.43 5.91
C ILE A 38 6.11 7.54 6.70
N LYS A 39 5.20 8.12 7.49
CA LYS A 39 4.24 7.36 8.30
C LYS A 39 3.18 6.64 7.46
N LYS A 40 2.84 7.18 6.30
CA LYS A 40 1.91 6.56 5.34
C LYS A 40 2.63 5.66 4.33
N THR A 41 3.94 5.80 4.18
CA THR A 41 4.70 5.00 3.22
C THR A 41 4.97 3.62 3.80
N GLU A 42 4.65 2.58 3.03
CA GLU A 42 4.87 1.19 3.40
C GLU A 42 5.85 0.53 2.43
N VAL A 43 6.65 -0.40 2.95
CA VAL A 43 7.58 -1.19 2.18
C VAL A 43 7.29 -2.66 2.39
N ILE A 44 7.03 -3.36 1.30
CA ILE A 44 6.80 -4.81 1.28
C ILE A 44 7.82 -5.51 0.39
N TRP A 45 8.31 -6.66 0.86
CA TRP A 45 9.05 -7.61 0.01
C TRP A 45 8.29 -8.93 -0.04
N PRO A 46 7.68 -9.29 -1.18
CA PRO A 46 7.03 -10.60 -1.30
C PRO A 46 8.05 -11.74 -1.16
N SER A 47 9.21 -11.64 -1.82
CA SER A 47 10.34 -12.57 -1.67
C SER A 47 11.31 -12.09 -0.60
N CYS A 48 11.52 -12.86 0.46
CA CYS A 48 12.55 -12.53 1.45
C CYS A 48 13.90 -13.11 1.03
N ASN A 49 14.83 -12.27 0.57
CA ASN A 49 16.20 -12.67 0.23
C ASN A 49 17.20 -12.31 1.36
N GLY A 50 16.73 -12.12 2.60
CA GLY A 50 17.55 -11.67 3.73
C GLY A 50 17.92 -10.17 3.73
N VAL A 51 17.67 -9.44 2.63
CA VAL A 51 17.91 -7.99 2.53
C VAL A 51 16.89 -7.17 3.32
N LYS A 52 15.70 -7.73 3.61
CA LYS A 52 14.65 -7.06 4.41
C LYS A 52 15.12 -6.57 5.78
N THR A 53 16.13 -7.23 6.35
CA THR A 53 16.66 -6.98 7.70
C THR A 53 17.93 -6.13 7.70
N LYS A 54 18.43 -5.68 6.55
CA LYS A 54 19.56 -4.75 6.51
C LYS A 54 19.17 -3.42 7.14
N SER A 55 19.68 -3.17 8.34
CA SER A 55 19.54 -1.89 9.04
C SER A 55 20.02 -0.74 8.16
N GLY A 56 19.28 0.37 8.15
CA GLY A 56 19.63 1.59 7.45
C GLY A 56 19.20 1.71 5.98
N LEU A 57 18.68 0.64 5.35
CA LEU A 57 18.27 0.72 3.94
C LEU A 57 17.00 1.58 3.74
N PHE A 58 16.07 1.52 4.69
CA PHE A 58 14.87 2.34 4.69
C PHE A 58 14.76 3.12 6.01
N PRO A 59 14.11 4.31 6.01
CA PRO A 59 13.88 5.09 7.22
C PRO A 59 13.26 4.26 8.35
N VAL A 60 13.65 4.52 9.60
CA VAL A 60 13.17 3.73 10.76
C VAL A 60 11.65 3.76 10.87
N GLY A 61 11.03 4.93 10.67
CA GLY A 61 9.59 5.12 10.79
C GLY A 61 8.73 4.66 9.61
N ILE A 62 9.30 4.01 8.59
CA ILE A 62 8.53 3.49 7.46
C ILE A 62 7.72 2.25 7.87
N GLY A 63 6.50 2.11 7.36
CA GLY A 63 5.68 0.93 7.59
C GLY A 63 6.32 -0.32 6.98
N ARG A 64 6.38 -1.41 7.75
CA ARG A 64 6.92 -2.71 7.30
C ARG A 64 5.90 -3.82 7.56
N PRO A 65 4.80 -3.87 6.80
CA PRO A 65 3.80 -4.92 6.95
C PRO A 65 4.39 -6.29 6.67
N GLU A 66 4.19 -7.22 7.61
CA GLU A 66 4.76 -8.56 7.55
C GLU A 66 3.98 -9.48 6.61
N LEU A 67 2.64 -9.39 6.65
CA LEU A 67 1.75 -10.31 5.96
C LEU A 67 1.43 -9.85 4.54
N GLY A 68 1.24 -8.57 4.27
CA GLY A 68 0.79 -8.09 2.97
C GLY A 68 0.37 -6.62 2.96
N VAL A 69 0.18 -6.05 1.77
CA VAL A 69 -0.34 -4.69 1.58
C VAL A 69 -1.57 -4.68 0.68
N LYS A 70 -2.37 -3.61 0.80
CA LYS A 70 -3.46 -3.32 -0.14
C LYS A 70 -2.98 -2.29 -1.16
N LEU A 71 -2.83 -2.70 -2.42
CA LEU A 71 -2.39 -1.82 -3.51
C LEU A 71 -3.54 -1.53 -4.46
N LEU A 72 -3.99 -0.27 -4.57
CA LEU A 72 -5.12 0.15 -5.43
C LEU A 72 -6.39 -0.69 -5.23
N GLY A 73 -6.61 -1.18 -4.02
CA GLY A 73 -7.72 -2.09 -3.77
C GLY A 73 -7.45 -3.55 -4.14
N GLY A 74 -6.25 -3.96 -4.55
CA GLY A 74 -5.81 -5.37 -4.65
C GLY A 74 -5.07 -5.84 -3.41
N ALA A 75 -5.01 -7.16 -3.17
CA ALA A 75 -4.13 -7.76 -2.16
C ALA A 75 -2.76 -8.06 -2.79
N VAL A 76 -1.66 -7.66 -2.15
CA VAL A 76 -0.31 -8.08 -2.54
C VAL A 76 0.36 -8.75 -1.36
N SER A 77 0.52 -10.06 -1.45
CA SER A 77 1.03 -10.91 -0.36
C SER A 77 1.45 -12.28 -0.91
N ARG A 78 2.29 -13.02 -0.16
CA ARG A 78 2.49 -14.46 -0.34
C ARG A 78 1.71 -15.31 0.68
N ASP A 79 1.13 -14.67 1.68
CA ASP A 79 0.35 -15.30 2.72
C ASP A 79 -1.08 -15.57 2.20
N VAL A 80 -1.40 -16.85 2.05
CA VAL A 80 -2.71 -17.29 1.55
C VAL A 80 -3.83 -16.85 2.50
N GLY A 81 -3.57 -16.80 3.81
CA GLY A 81 -4.53 -16.35 4.81
C GLY A 81 -4.89 -14.87 4.66
N PHE A 82 -3.90 -14.02 4.42
CA PHE A 82 -4.06 -12.59 4.17
C PHE A 82 -4.87 -12.34 2.88
N ILE A 83 -4.53 -13.05 1.80
CA ILE A 83 -5.27 -12.93 0.54
C ILE A 83 -6.71 -13.39 0.71
N SER A 84 -6.92 -14.57 1.32
CA SER A 84 -8.24 -15.16 1.51
C SER A 84 -9.10 -14.31 2.44
N SER A 85 -8.56 -13.84 3.56
CA SER A 85 -9.28 -12.97 4.49
C SER A 85 -9.72 -11.66 3.83
N LEU A 86 -8.86 -11.03 3.02
CA LEU A 86 -9.23 -9.82 2.30
C LEU A 86 -10.30 -10.08 1.23
N ALA A 87 -10.25 -11.22 0.56
CA ALA A 87 -11.29 -11.64 -0.40
C ALA A 87 -12.63 -11.90 0.29
N ILE A 88 -12.63 -12.67 1.39
CA ILE A 88 -13.83 -12.95 2.20
C ILE A 88 -14.43 -11.65 2.73
N HIS A 89 -13.61 -10.77 3.31
CA HIS A 89 -14.07 -9.49 3.85
C HIS A 89 -14.82 -8.66 2.79
N ARG A 90 -14.31 -8.62 1.56
CA ARG A 90 -14.96 -7.92 0.44
C ARG A 90 -16.26 -8.57 0.02
N ALA A 91 -16.27 -9.89 -0.10
CA ALA A 91 -17.48 -10.64 -0.44
C ALA A 91 -18.57 -10.38 0.61
N SER A 92 -18.23 -10.44 1.90
CA SER A 92 -19.15 -10.13 2.99
C SER A 92 -19.68 -8.70 2.91
N LYS A 93 -18.81 -7.70 2.69
CA LYS A 93 -19.24 -6.30 2.54
C LYS A 93 -20.19 -6.08 1.36
N ALA A 94 -19.95 -6.75 0.23
CA ALA A 94 -20.84 -6.69 -0.91
C ALA A 94 -22.20 -7.33 -0.59
N VAL A 95 -22.21 -8.49 0.07
CA VAL A 95 -23.45 -9.15 0.51
C VAL A 95 -24.25 -8.29 1.50
N ASP A 96 -23.59 -7.69 2.48
CA ASP A 96 -24.23 -6.81 3.45
C ASP A 96 -24.83 -5.56 2.78
N LEU A 97 -24.13 -5.01 1.79
CA LEU A 97 -24.65 -3.90 0.99
C LEU A 97 -25.88 -4.32 0.19
N MET A 98 -25.84 -5.46 -0.50
CA MET A 98 -27.00 -5.99 -1.24
C MET A 98 -28.22 -6.22 -0.33
N ARG A 99 -28.02 -6.78 0.87
CA ARG A 99 -29.08 -6.94 1.89
C ARG A 99 -29.62 -5.63 2.41
N SER A 100 -28.85 -4.56 2.34
CA SER A 100 -29.27 -3.22 2.77
C SER A 100 -30.05 -2.53 1.65
N LEU A 101 -29.66 -2.73 0.39
CA LEU A 101 -30.41 -2.27 -0.78
C LEU A 101 -31.82 -2.88 -0.85
N THR A 102 -31.98 -4.17 -0.55
CA THR A 102 -33.31 -4.79 -0.48
C THR A 102 -34.23 -4.19 0.61
N ARG A 103 -33.67 -3.39 1.53
CA ARG A 103 -34.40 -2.67 2.58
C ARG A 103 -34.63 -1.19 2.25
N LEU A 104 -33.94 -0.66 1.24
CA LEU A 104 -34.40 0.55 0.57
C LEU A 104 -35.62 0.14 -0.26
N CYS A 105 -36.81 0.29 0.30
CA CYS A 105 -38.03 0.36 -0.50
C CYS A 105 -37.99 1.67 -1.28
N ASP A 106 -37.16 1.74 -2.34
CA ASP A 106 -37.33 2.77 -3.35
C ASP A 106 -38.67 2.52 -4.06
N PRO A 107 -39.56 3.52 -4.19
CA PRO A 107 -40.83 3.39 -4.92
C PRO A 107 -40.64 3.10 -6.41
#